data_AF-A0A0A0C3Q1-F1
#
_entry.id   AF-A0A0A0C3Q1-F1
#
_cell.length_a   1.000
_cell.length_b   1.000
_cell.length_c   1.000
_cell.angle_alpha   90.00
_cell.angle_beta   90.00
_cell.angle_gamma   90.00
#
_symmetry.space_group_name_H-M   'P 1'
#
loop_
_entity.id
_entity.type
_entity.pdbx_description
1 polymer ?
#
loop_
_entity_poly.entity_id
_entity_poly.type
_entity_poly.pdbx_seq_one_letter_code
_entity_poly.pdbx_strand_id
1 'polypeptide(L)'
;MSITPGGRKVAAALITTAALTSTAAIATPATAAAPVAGPVATSTGDCPDVHVVFARGTGEPRGLGIVGRPFVSDLGDALPTMTVTSYAVNYSANASQTSAGPGAGDMTSHVTSMAARCPGTQFVLGGYSQGATVTSIAVGARSTSIRSRVLPANLEPRVAAVVVFGNPLGLTRRTIASEAPAYAAKSRDYCNRSDTVCGGRGDARGGHLAYVSNGSVADGAAFAASLVGVAPGDPASCVTARAVDHVEADRAFRSVLRAYARGSRDPLGRLTSSDLVSLQRTGQDSWSVVPAC
;
A
#
# COMPACT_ATOMS: atom_id res chain seq x y z
N MET A 1 -49.83 -41.85 35.43
CA MET A 1 -50.97 -41.72 34.48
C MET A 1 -50.64 -40.56 33.54
N SER A 2 -50.76 -40.57 32.21
CA SER A 2 -51.05 -41.59 31.17
C SER A 2 -50.83 -40.92 29.79
N ILE A 3 -50.53 -41.56 28.64
CA ILE A 3 -50.15 -42.94 28.26
C ILE A 3 -49.42 -42.88 26.87
N THR A 4 -48.62 -43.90 26.51
CA THR A 4 -47.92 -44.07 25.20
C THR A 4 -48.89 -44.51 24.07
N PRO A 5 -48.55 -44.60 22.75
CA PRO A 5 -47.49 -45.41 22.11
C PRO A 5 -46.74 -44.66 20.98
N GLY A 6 -45.75 -45.15 20.21
CA GLY A 6 -45.13 -46.45 19.91
C GLY A 6 -44.31 -46.26 18.60
N GLY A 7 -43.48 -47.18 18.10
CA GLY A 7 -43.02 -48.43 18.66
C GLY A 7 -41.95 -49.12 17.80
N ARG A 8 -41.44 -50.23 18.34
CA ARG A 8 -40.84 -51.42 17.70
C ARG A 8 -39.39 -51.38 17.19
N LYS A 9 -38.54 -52.01 18.01
CA LYS A 9 -37.31 -52.72 17.62
C LYS A 9 -37.67 -54.00 16.85
N VAL A 10 -36.84 -54.44 15.91
CA VAL A 10 -36.34 -55.84 15.82
C VAL A 10 -34.93 -55.81 15.21
N ALA A 11 -34.04 -56.70 15.66
CA ALA A 11 -32.72 -56.91 15.07
C ALA A 11 -32.70 -58.19 14.21
N ALA A 12 -31.82 -58.27 13.23
CA ALA A 12 -31.37 -59.53 12.64
C ALA A 12 -29.94 -59.36 12.11
N ALA A 13 -29.01 -60.15 12.63
CA ALA A 13 -27.70 -60.34 12.03
C ALA A 13 -27.77 -61.48 11.02
N LEU A 14 -27.01 -61.41 9.94
CA LEU A 14 -26.61 -62.62 9.21
C LEU A 14 -25.20 -62.45 8.64
N ILE A 15 -24.31 -63.37 9.04
CA ILE A 15 -22.98 -63.55 8.48
C ILE A 15 -23.14 -64.58 7.35
N THR A 16 -22.75 -64.23 6.13
CA THR A 16 -22.57 -65.21 5.04
C THR A 16 -21.36 -64.86 4.18
N THR A 17 -20.54 -65.89 3.96
CA THR A 17 -19.31 -65.89 3.18
C THR A 17 -19.54 -65.77 1.67
N ALA A 18 -18.70 -65.01 0.97
CA ALA A 18 -18.46 -65.12 -0.47
C ALA A 18 -16.94 -65.11 -0.67
N ALA A 19 -16.32 -66.25 -0.97
CA ALA A 19 -16.22 -66.89 -2.29
C ALA A 19 -15.26 -66.13 -3.22
N LEU A 20 -14.05 -66.67 -3.39
CA LEU A 20 -13.07 -66.19 -4.38
C LEU A 20 -13.55 -66.55 -5.79
N THR A 21 -13.61 -65.55 -6.68
CA THR A 21 -13.60 -65.78 -8.13
C THR A 21 -12.61 -64.84 -8.79
N SER A 22 -11.49 -65.40 -9.27
CA SER A 22 -10.49 -64.67 -10.03
C SER A 22 -11.00 -64.34 -11.43
N THR A 23 -11.05 -63.07 -11.80
CA THR A 23 -11.21 -62.62 -13.19
C THR A 23 -10.06 -61.69 -13.55
N ALA A 24 -9.28 -62.06 -14.55
CA ALA A 24 -8.13 -61.27 -15.00
C ALA A 24 -8.58 -59.93 -15.60
N ALA A 25 -8.16 -58.82 -15.00
CA ALA A 25 -8.37 -57.49 -15.57
C ALA A 25 -7.29 -57.22 -16.64
N ILE A 26 -7.72 -57.00 -17.88
CA ILE A 26 -6.85 -56.62 -19.00
C ILE A 26 -6.32 -55.20 -18.74
N ALA A 27 -5.00 -55.04 -18.71
CA ALA A 27 -4.37 -53.75 -18.50
C ALA A 27 -4.52 -52.85 -19.74
N THR A 28 -5.35 -51.81 -19.64
CA THR A 28 -5.32 -50.68 -20.56
C THR A 28 -4.29 -49.66 -20.08
N PRO A 29 -3.39 -49.14 -20.94
CA PRO A 29 -2.44 -48.12 -20.54
C PRO A 29 -3.19 -46.80 -20.30
N ALA A 30 -3.27 -46.38 -19.03
CA ALA A 30 -3.75 -45.06 -18.68
C ALA A 30 -2.71 -44.02 -19.13
N THR A 31 -2.99 -43.30 -20.21
CA THR A 31 -2.22 -42.12 -20.59
C THR A 31 -2.39 -41.05 -19.51
N ALA A 32 -1.31 -40.77 -18.78
CA ALA A 32 -1.29 -39.71 -17.79
C ALA A 32 -1.42 -38.34 -18.49
N ALA A 33 -2.66 -37.84 -18.59
CA ALA A 33 -2.89 -36.44 -18.89
C ALA A 33 -2.29 -35.60 -17.75
N ALA A 34 -1.17 -34.95 -18.02
CA ALA A 34 -0.64 -33.94 -17.12
C ALA A 34 -1.75 -32.89 -16.85
N PRO A 35 -1.90 -32.37 -15.63
CA PRO A 35 -2.86 -31.31 -15.37
C PRO A 35 -2.42 -30.09 -16.18
N VAL A 36 -3.11 -29.84 -17.29
CA VAL A 36 -3.01 -28.56 -18.00
C VAL A 36 -3.50 -27.53 -16.99
N ALA A 37 -2.56 -26.72 -16.49
CA ALA A 37 -2.90 -25.56 -15.68
C ALA A 37 -3.72 -24.62 -16.57
N GLY A 38 -5.05 -24.73 -16.49
CA GLY A 38 -5.95 -23.76 -17.09
C GLY A 38 -5.62 -22.37 -16.54
N PRO A 39 -5.94 -21.30 -17.30
CA PRO A 39 -5.68 -19.94 -16.84
C PRO A 39 -6.34 -19.77 -15.46
N VAL A 40 -5.53 -19.43 -14.47
CA VAL A 40 -6.03 -19.03 -13.15
C VAL A 40 -6.96 -17.85 -13.42
N ALA A 41 -8.24 -18.00 -13.08
CA ALA A 41 -9.19 -16.91 -13.20
C ALA A 41 -8.79 -15.81 -12.21
N THR A 42 -7.99 -14.85 -12.66
CA THR A 42 -7.87 -13.54 -12.03
C THR A 42 -9.27 -12.96 -11.99
N SER A 43 -9.86 -12.87 -10.80
CA SER A 43 -11.09 -12.11 -10.63
C SER A 43 -10.78 -10.64 -10.90
N THR A 44 -11.00 -10.20 -12.14
CA THR A 44 -10.96 -8.79 -12.54
C THR A 44 -12.20 -8.08 -12.00
N GLY A 45 -12.36 -8.08 -10.67
CA GLY A 45 -12.99 -6.94 -10.02
C GLY A 45 -12.00 -5.80 -10.16
N ASP A 46 -12.46 -4.67 -10.68
CA ASP A 46 -11.60 -3.61 -11.21
C ASP A 46 -10.51 -3.21 -10.21
N CYS A 47 -9.27 -3.57 -10.53
CA CYS A 47 -8.13 -3.30 -9.66
C CYS A 47 -7.82 -1.80 -9.72
N PRO A 48 -7.83 -1.10 -8.58
CA PRO A 48 -7.60 0.34 -8.56
C PRO A 48 -6.14 0.65 -8.87
N ASP A 49 -5.90 1.77 -9.55
CA ASP A 49 -4.57 2.33 -9.74
C ASP A 49 -3.97 2.69 -8.37
N VAL A 50 -4.77 3.32 -7.51
CA VAL A 50 -4.38 3.75 -6.16
C VAL A 50 -5.34 3.21 -5.11
N HIS A 51 -4.77 2.60 -4.07
CA HIS A 51 -5.52 2.14 -2.91
C HIS A 51 -5.02 2.78 -1.61
N VAL A 52 -5.84 3.65 -1.04
CA VAL A 52 -5.55 4.37 0.20
C VAL A 52 -5.90 3.53 1.42
N VAL A 53 -4.94 3.24 2.28
CA VAL A 53 -5.18 2.50 3.52
C VAL A 53 -5.02 3.46 4.70
N PHE A 54 -6.14 3.86 5.31
CA PHE A 54 -6.16 4.94 6.30
C PHE A 54 -6.60 4.46 7.69
N ALA A 55 -5.82 4.80 8.73
CA ALA A 55 -6.15 4.57 10.13
C ALA A 55 -6.65 5.87 10.79
N ARG A 56 -7.86 5.82 11.34
CA ARG A 56 -8.53 6.96 12.02
C ARG A 56 -7.88 7.35 13.36
N GLY A 57 -8.42 8.38 14.02
CA GLY A 57 -8.03 8.81 15.36
C GLY A 57 -8.70 8.03 16.50
N THR A 58 -8.21 8.24 17.72
CA THR A 58 -8.78 7.68 18.96
C THR A 58 -10.24 8.07 19.14
N GLY A 59 -11.10 7.10 19.48
CA GLY A 59 -12.52 7.32 19.76
C GLY A 59 -13.39 7.58 18.52
N GLU A 60 -12.81 7.65 17.32
CA GLU A 60 -13.59 7.87 16.10
C GLU A 60 -14.46 6.64 15.75
N PRO A 61 -15.67 6.83 15.18
CA PRO A 61 -16.49 5.74 14.65
C PRO A 61 -15.76 4.94 13.55
N ARG A 62 -16.19 3.69 13.32
CA ARG A 62 -15.66 2.86 12.21
C ARG A 62 -15.79 3.60 10.87
N GLY A 63 -14.73 3.54 10.06
CA GLY A 63 -14.59 4.31 8.82
C GLY A 63 -13.27 5.07 8.78
N LEU A 64 -13.09 5.93 7.78
CA LEU A 64 -11.85 6.70 7.54
C LEU A 64 -11.62 7.84 8.56
N GLY A 65 -12.60 8.15 9.41
CA GLY A 65 -12.52 9.25 10.39
C GLY A 65 -12.74 10.65 9.79
N ILE A 66 -12.49 11.68 10.58
CA ILE A 66 -12.61 13.10 10.20
C ILE A 66 -11.48 13.55 9.25
N VAL A 67 -10.29 12.96 9.37
CA VAL A 67 -9.12 13.30 8.55
C VAL A 67 -9.05 12.43 7.29
N GLY A 68 -9.29 11.13 7.39
CA GLY A 68 -9.13 10.21 6.26
C GLY A 68 -10.17 10.37 5.16
N ARG A 69 -11.39 10.84 5.47
CA ARG A 69 -12.42 11.12 4.46
C ARG A 69 -12.01 12.24 3.50
N PRO A 70 -11.72 13.48 3.95
CA PRO A 70 -11.25 14.53 3.05
C PRO A 70 -9.90 14.17 2.41
N PHE A 71 -8.98 13.51 3.11
CA PHE A 71 -7.72 13.07 2.51
C PHE A 71 -7.90 12.14 1.29
N VAL A 72 -8.84 11.20 1.36
CA VAL A 72 -9.18 10.33 0.21
C VAL A 72 -9.88 11.10 -0.90
N SER A 73 -10.73 12.08 -0.57
CA SER A 73 -11.39 12.95 -1.56
C SER A 73 -10.36 13.81 -2.31
N ASP A 74 -9.57 14.60 -1.58
CA ASP A 74 -8.57 15.51 -2.12
C ASP A 74 -7.53 14.77 -2.97
N LEU A 75 -7.18 13.52 -2.62
CA LEU A 75 -6.27 12.67 -3.40
C LEU A 75 -6.93 12.13 -4.68
N GLY A 76 -8.24 11.84 -4.65
CA GLY A 76 -9.02 11.51 -5.84
C GLY A 76 -9.10 12.70 -6.82
N ASP A 77 -9.40 13.89 -6.29
CA ASP A 77 -9.46 15.13 -7.08
C ASP A 77 -8.09 15.52 -7.67
N ALA A 78 -7.00 15.21 -6.97
CA ALA A 78 -5.62 15.39 -7.46
C ALA A 78 -5.17 14.33 -8.49
N LEU A 79 -5.93 13.24 -8.67
CA LEU A 79 -5.60 12.13 -9.58
C LEU A 79 -6.78 11.82 -10.55
N PRO A 80 -7.27 12.81 -11.33
CA PRO A 80 -8.54 12.70 -12.07
C PRO A 80 -8.55 11.66 -13.21
N THR A 81 -7.38 11.11 -13.57
CA THR A 81 -7.22 10.06 -14.58
C THR A 81 -7.00 8.67 -13.99
N MET A 82 -7.06 8.52 -12.66
CA MET A 82 -6.77 7.26 -11.95
C MET A 82 -7.94 6.82 -11.07
N THR A 83 -8.10 5.51 -10.95
CA THR A 83 -9.07 4.89 -10.05
C THR A 83 -8.53 4.86 -8.62
N VAL A 84 -8.98 5.83 -7.81
CA VAL A 84 -8.66 5.90 -6.38
C VAL A 84 -9.74 5.20 -5.56
N THR A 85 -9.33 4.23 -4.75
CA THR A 85 -10.20 3.55 -3.77
C THR A 85 -9.58 3.62 -2.37
N SER A 86 -10.33 3.26 -1.34
CA SER A 86 -9.83 3.30 0.03
C SER A 86 -10.28 2.13 0.90
N TYR A 87 -9.52 1.89 1.96
CA TYR A 87 -9.84 0.98 3.04
C TYR A 87 -9.59 1.67 4.38
N ALA A 88 -10.61 1.65 5.23
CA ALA A 88 -10.51 2.09 6.61
C ALA A 88 -10.01 0.93 7.48
N VAL A 89 -8.84 1.10 8.11
CA VAL A 89 -8.23 0.08 8.97
C VAL A 89 -9.22 -0.37 10.05
N ASN A 90 -9.41 -1.69 10.14
CA ASN A 90 -10.39 -2.30 11.02
C ASN A 90 -9.78 -2.61 12.40
N TYR A 91 -9.84 -1.62 13.28
CA TYR A 91 -9.38 -1.72 14.66
C TYR A 91 -10.25 -0.86 15.59
N SER A 92 -10.13 -1.07 16.90
CA SER A 92 -11.04 -0.45 17.88
C SER A 92 -10.83 1.05 18.12
N ALA A 93 -9.66 1.61 17.78
CA ALA A 93 -9.29 3.00 18.07
C ALA A 93 -9.54 3.41 19.53
N ASN A 94 -9.19 2.53 20.48
CA ASN A 94 -9.51 2.69 21.90
C ASN A 94 -8.64 3.78 22.57
N ALA A 95 -9.06 4.28 23.73
CA ALA A 95 -8.36 5.36 24.42
C ALA A 95 -6.94 5.00 24.92
N SER A 96 -6.58 3.73 25.04
CA SER A 96 -5.34 3.28 25.70
C SER A 96 -4.14 3.11 24.76
N GLN A 97 -4.23 3.54 23.50
CA GLN A 97 -3.26 3.28 22.41
C GLN A 97 -2.97 1.80 22.09
N THR A 98 -3.40 0.85 22.94
CA THR A 98 -3.17 -0.60 22.78
C THR A 98 -3.65 -1.14 21.44
N SER A 99 -4.71 -0.57 20.87
CA SER A 99 -5.24 -0.98 19.56
C SER A 99 -4.36 -0.57 18.37
N ALA A 100 -3.33 0.27 18.55
CA ALA A 100 -2.41 0.64 17.46
C ALA A 100 -1.62 -0.56 16.91
N GLY A 101 -1.26 -1.53 17.77
CA GLY A 101 -0.61 -2.77 17.35
C GLY A 101 -1.51 -3.64 16.45
N PRO A 102 -2.72 -4.02 16.91
CA PRO A 102 -3.74 -4.68 16.09
C PRO A 102 -4.05 -3.94 14.78
N GLY A 103 -4.20 -2.61 14.82
CA GLY A 103 -4.45 -1.80 13.61
C GLY A 103 -3.30 -1.86 12.60
N ALA A 104 -2.05 -1.88 13.05
CA ALA A 104 -0.89 -2.05 12.16
C ALA A 104 -0.84 -3.46 11.53
N GLY A 105 -1.31 -4.47 12.26
CA GLY A 105 -1.47 -5.83 11.76
C GLY A 105 -2.56 -5.93 10.69
N ASP A 106 -3.70 -5.28 10.91
CA ASP A 106 -4.81 -5.18 9.97
C ASP A 106 -4.40 -4.42 8.69
N MET A 107 -3.82 -3.21 8.81
CA MET A 107 -3.24 -2.45 7.70
C MET A 107 -2.26 -3.29 6.88
N THR A 108 -1.31 -3.95 7.54
CA THR A 108 -0.31 -4.80 6.87
C THR A 108 -0.94 -5.99 6.14
N SER A 109 -1.92 -6.65 6.77
CA SER A 109 -2.62 -7.81 6.18
C SER A 109 -3.47 -7.40 4.99
N HIS A 110 -4.15 -6.26 5.07
CA HIS A 110 -4.97 -5.72 3.98
C HIS A 110 -4.11 -5.30 2.79
N VAL A 111 -3.03 -4.53 3.00
CA VAL A 111 -2.08 -4.18 1.92
C VAL A 111 -1.49 -5.44 1.28
N THR A 112 -1.08 -6.43 2.07
CA THR A 112 -0.54 -7.70 1.54
C THR A 112 -1.59 -8.46 0.71
N SER A 113 -2.84 -8.54 1.19
CA SER A 113 -3.95 -9.19 0.48
C SER A 113 -4.36 -8.45 -0.80
N MET A 114 -4.37 -7.12 -0.77
CA MET A 114 -4.65 -6.29 -1.93
C MET A 114 -3.51 -6.39 -2.96
N ALA A 115 -2.26 -6.39 -2.50
CA ALA A 115 -1.09 -6.52 -3.36
C ALA A 115 -1.05 -7.85 -4.12
N ALA A 116 -1.49 -8.94 -3.47
CA ALA A 116 -1.57 -10.26 -4.09
C ALA A 116 -2.72 -10.40 -5.11
N ARG A 117 -3.85 -9.71 -4.89
CA ARG A 117 -5.01 -9.73 -5.80
C ARG A 117 -4.86 -8.78 -6.99
N CYS A 118 -4.29 -7.60 -6.75
CA CYS A 118 -4.11 -6.55 -7.73
C CYS A 118 -2.62 -6.18 -7.80
N PRO A 119 -1.82 -6.80 -8.68
CA PRO A 119 -0.38 -6.61 -8.71
C PRO A 119 0.07 -5.20 -9.15
N GLY A 120 -0.75 -4.49 -9.93
CA GLY A 120 -0.45 -3.13 -10.41
C GLY A 120 -0.77 -1.99 -9.42
N THR A 121 -1.67 -2.23 -8.45
CA THR A 121 -2.12 -1.18 -7.51
C THR A 121 -0.97 -0.58 -6.70
N GLN A 122 -0.88 0.75 -6.66
CA GLN A 122 -0.04 1.47 -5.72
C GLN A 122 -0.80 1.79 -4.43
N PHE A 123 -0.07 1.87 -3.31
CA PHE A 123 -0.63 2.12 -2.00
C PHE A 123 -0.26 3.52 -1.49
N VAL A 124 -1.24 4.23 -0.95
CA VAL A 124 -1.00 5.41 -0.11
C VAL A 124 -1.42 5.04 1.31
N LEU A 125 -0.48 5.09 2.25
CA LEU A 125 -0.75 4.75 3.64
C LEU A 125 -1.00 6.02 4.42
N GLY A 126 -2.07 6.06 5.22
CA GLY A 126 -2.44 7.26 5.96
C GLY A 126 -2.86 7.00 7.40
N GLY A 127 -2.68 8.00 8.25
CA GLY A 127 -3.02 7.86 9.67
C GLY A 127 -3.20 9.18 10.41
N TYR A 128 -4.18 9.24 11.30
CA TYR A 128 -4.39 10.39 12.19
C TYR A 128 -4.27 9.99 13.67
N SER A 129 -3.48 10.72 14.46
CA SER A 129 -3.36 10.51 15.92
C SER A 129 -2.91 9.07 16.26
N GLN A 130 -3.73 8.26 16.93
CA GLN A 130 -3.47 6.82 17.08
C GLN A 130 -3.29 6.09 15.75
N GLY A 131 -4.00 6.49 14.70
CA GLY A 131 -3.83 5.98 13.35
C GLY A 131 -2.48 6.34 12.73
N ALA A 132 -1.88 7.47 13.12
CA ALA A 132 -0.50 7.78 12.75
C ALA A 132 0.48 6.82 13.44
N THR A 133 0.20 6.38 14.68
CA THR A 133 0.94 5.29 15.34
C THR A 133 0.75 3.95 14.64
N VAL A 134 -0.49 3.60 14.23
CA VAL A 134 -0.79 2.41 13.41
C VAL A 134 0.09 2.40 12.15
N THR A 135 0.07 3.49 11.41
CA THR A 135 0.80 3.63 10.13
C THR A 135 2.30 3.56 10.35
N SER A 136 2.81 4.26 11.38
CA SER A 136 4.23 4.22 11.76
C SER A 136 4.69 2.79 12.08
N ILE A 137 3.92 2.03 12.87
CA ILE A 137 4.24 0.63 13.18
C ILE A 137 4.23 -0.22 11.89
N ALA A 138 3.22 -0.06 11.01
CA ALA A 138 3.11 -0.84 9.78
C ALA A 138 4.30 -0.63 8.81
N VAL A 139 4.86 0.59 8.73
CA VAL A 139 6.06 0.88 7.91
C VAL A 139 7.39 0.63 8.66
N GLY A 140 7.34 0.15 9.90
CA GLY A 140 8.52 -0.14 10.72
C GLY A 140 9.09 1.03 11.53
N ALA A 141 8.50 2.23 11.43
CA ALA A 141 8.86 3.41 12.22
C ALA A 141 8.45 3.23 13.69
N ARG A 142 9.41 2.85 14.55
CA ARG A 142 9.14 2.39 15.93
C ARG A 142 8.75 3.53 16.88
N SER A 143 7.46 3.84 16.97
CA SER A 143 6.96 4.88 17.87
C SER A 143 6.94 4.51 19.36
N THR A 144 6.87 3.23 19.72
CA THR A 144 6.65 2.77 21.11
C THR A 144 7.15 1.33 21.30
N SER A 145 7.00 0.78 22.51
CA SER A 145 7.14 -0.66 22.80
C SER A 145 6.06 -1.53 22.15
N ILE A 146 5.04 -0.96 21.51
CA ILE A 146 3.97 -1.70 20.83
C ILE A 146 4.54 -2.34 19.56
N ARG A 147 4.55 -3.66 19.52
CA ARG A 147 4.99 -4.45 18.36
C ARG A 147 3.78 -4.91 17.55
N SER A 148 3.95 -5.01 16.24
CA SER A 148 3.02 -5.68 15.33
C SER A 148 3.77 -6.19 14.10
N ARG A 149 3.04 -6.78 13.15
CA ARG A 149 3.56 -7.08 11.82
C ARG A 149 3.83 -5.76 11.08
N VAL A 150 4.96 -5.71 10.38
CA VAL A 150 5.33 -4.64 9.46
C VAL A 150 5.11 -5.11 8.02
N LEU A 151 4.99 -4.17 7.08
CA LEU A 151 4.92 -4.48 5.66
C LEU A 151 6.15 -5.28 5.19
N PRO A 152 5.95 -6.39 4.44
CA PRO A 152 7.05 -7.08 3.76
C PRO A 152 7.86 -6.11 2.89
N ALA A 153 9.19 -6.22 2.93
CA ALA A 153 10.08 -5.29 2.21
C ALA A 153 9.82 -5.26 0.69
N ASN A 154 9.39 -6.38 0.10
CA ASN A 154 9.01 -6.45 -1.32
C ASN A 154 7.73 -5.67 -1.68
N LEU A 155 6.97 -5.16 -0.70
CA LEU A 155 5.84 -4.27 -0.92
C LEU A 155 6.18 -2.79 -0.69
N GLU A 156 7.37 -2.46 -0.16
CA GLU A 156 7.80 -1.07 -0.02
C GLU A 156 7.80 -0.32 -1.36
N PRO A 157 8.33 -0.86 -2.48
CA PRO A 157 8.22 -0.27 -3.82
C PRO A 157 6.80 0.09 -4.26
N ARG A 158 5.80 -0.62 -3.72
CA ARG A 158 4.38 -0.42 -4.08
C ARG A 158 3.68 0.61 -3.21
N VAL A 159 4.31 1.06 -2.12
CA VAL A 159 3.83 2.20 -1.34
C VAL A 159 4.35 3.47 -2.00
N ALA A 160 3.48 4.23 -2.66
CA ALA A 160 3.83 5.50 -3.29
C ALA A 160 4.08 6.60 -2.25
N ALA A 161 3.24 6.68 -1.21
CA ALA A 161 3.35 7.70 -0.17
C ALA A 161 2.85 7.21 1.21
N VAL A 162 3.35 7.85 2.27
CA VAL A 162 2.94 7.65 3.66
C VAL A 162 2.65 9.00 4.30
N VAL A 163 1.39 9.29 4.62
CA VAL A 163 0.95 10.63 5.06
C VAL A 163 0.25 10.55 6.42
N VAL A 164 0.84 11.17 7.44
CA VAL A 164 0.34 11.06 8.82
C VAL A 164 0.15 12.42 9.48
N PHE A 165 -0.91 12.52 10.30
CA PHE A 165 -1.36 13.75 10.93
C PHE A 165 -1.36 13.58 12.46
N GLY A 166 -0.72 14.51 13.19
CA GLY A 166 -0.61 14.46 14.64
C GLY A 166 0.13 13.22 15.16
N ASN A 167 1.24 12.84 14.53
CA ASN A 167 1.95 11.59 14.81
C ASN A 167 2.69 11.59 16.17
N PRO A 168 2.38 10.67 17.11
CA PRO A 168 3.08 10.57 18.39
C PRO A 168 4.60 10.37 18.35
N LEU A 169 5.20 9.99 17.21
CA LEU A 169 6.66 10.01 17.04
C LEU A 169 7.29 11.38 17.39
N GLY A 170 6.56 12.46 17.09
CA GLY A 170 7.01 13.83 17.32
C GLY A 170 7.23 14.19 18.80
N LEU A 171 6.59 13.48 19.75
CA LEU A 171 6.88 13.60 21.20
C LEU A 171 8.37 13.39 21.50
N THR A 172 9.00 12.51 20.72
CA THR A 172 10.42 12.18 20.80
C THR A 172 11.27 12.86 19.72
N ARG A 173 10.75 13.91 19.06
CA ARG A 173 11.36 14.62 17.92
C ARG A 173 11.67 13.72 16.70
N ARG A 174 10.95 12.61 16.55
CA ARG A 174 11.14 11.61 15.48
C ARG A 174 10.02 11.72 14.45
N THR A 175 10.25 11.22 13.24
CA THR A 175 9.29 11.20 12.12
C THR A 175 9.32 9.82 11.47
N ILE A 176 8.38 9.51 10.56
CA ILE A 176 8.50 8.27 9.77
C ILE A 176 9.81 8.29 8.96
N ALA A 177 10.21 9.44 8.45
CA ALA A 177 11.46 9.58 7.70
C ALA A 177 12.73 9.34 8.52
N SER A 178 12.76 9.66 9.82
CA SER A 178 13.93 9.33 10.67
C SER A 178 13.99 7.86 11.08
N GLU A 179 12.83 7.18 11.16
CA GLU A 179 12.71 5.85 11.76
C GLU A 179 12.49 4.70 10.79
N ALA A 180 12.07 4.98 9.56
CA ALA A 180 11.88 4.00 8.50
C ALA A 180 12.56 4.52 7.20
N PRO A 181 13.89 4.37 7.06
CA PRO A 181 14.66 4.96 5.96
C PRO A 181 14.13 4.63 4.56
N ALA A 182 13.59 3.41 4.35
CA ALA A 182 12.99 3.00 3.08
C ALA A 182 11.72 3.79 2.70
N TYR A 183 11.11 4.50 3.65
CA TYR A 183 9.97 5.38 3.43
C TYR A 183 10.33 6.86 3.53
N ALA A 184 11.60 7.22 3.77
CA ALA A 184 11.99 8.59 4.11
C ALA A 184 11.69 9.62 3.02
N ALA A 185 12.02 9.32 1.76
CA ALA A 185 11.74 10.20 0.63
C ALA A 185 10.23 10.36 0.31
N LYS A 186 9.40 9.45 0.82
CA LYS A 186 7.97 9.30 0.50
C LYS A 186 7.05 9.36 1.71
N SER A 187 7.53 9.91 2.82
CA SER A 187 6.74 10.10 4.04
C SER A 187 6.60 11.58 4.41
N ARG A 188 5.45 11.91 4.98
CA ARG A 188 5.14 13.27 5.45
C ARG A 188 4.40 13.20 6.78
N ASP A 189 5.04 13.72 7.82
CA ASP A 189 4.47 13.89 9.15
C ASP A 189 3.99 15.33 9.33
N TYR A 190 2.67 15.54 9.33
CA TYR A 190 2.03 16.80 9.70
C TYR A 190 1.90 16.89 11.21
N CYS A 191 2.62 17.83 11.82
CA CYS A 191 2.51 18.17 13.23
C CYS A 191 2.26 19.67 13.40
N ASN A 192 1.06 20.03 13.82
CA ASN A 192 0.72 21.43 14.08
C ASN A 192 1.52 21.97 15.27
N ARG A 193 1.94 23.25 15.22
CA ARG A 193 2.80 23.86 16.25
C ARG A 193 2.24 23.73 17.68
N SER A 194 0.91 23.77 17.83
CA SER A 194 0.19 23.62 19.10
C SER A 194 -0.28 22.19 19.40
N ASP A 195 -0.06 21.22 18.51
CA ASP A 195 -0.46 19.84 18.70
C ASP A 195 0.51 19.11 19.65
N THR A 196 0.13 19.02 20.91
CA THR A 196 0.92 18.34 21.94
C THR A 196 1.02 16.83 21.72
N VAL A 197 0.13 16.20 20.93
CA VAL A 197 0.18 14.75 20.65
C VAL A 197 1.43 14.38 19.88
N CYS A 198 1.95 15.29 19.06
CA CYS A 198 3.21 15.16 18.31
C CYS A 198 4.33 16.07 18.85
N GLY A 199 4.27 16.49 20.12
CA GLY A 199 5.34 17.25 20.77
C GLY A 199 5.33 18.77 20.53
N GLY A 200 4.26 19.31 19.95
CA GLY A 200 4.00 20.74 19.84
C GLY A 200 3.82 21.44 21.20
N ARG A 201 3.84 22.77 21.17
CA ARG A 201 3.67 23.64 22.36
C ARG A 201 2.47 24.56 22.14
N GLY A 202 1.41 24.37 22.93
CA GLY A 202 0.19 25.17 22.88
C GLY A 202 -0.99 24.44 23.54
N ASP A 203 -2.22 24.88 23.26
CA ASP A 203 -3.42 24.11 23.62
C ASP A 203 -3.54 22.88 22.72
N ALA A 204 -3.42 21.71 23.36
CA ALA A 204 -3.56 20.38 22.79
C ALA A 204 -4.78 20.22 21.87
N ARG A 205 -5.93 20.79 22.24
CA ARG A 205 -7.18 20.57 21.51
C ARG A 205 -7.23 21.36 20.21
N GLY A 206 -6.76 22.61 20.22
CA GLY A 206 -6.77 23.46 19.03
C GLY A 206 -5.86 22.93 17.92
N GLY A 207 -4.61 22.58 18.25
CA GLY A 207 -3.66 22.08 17.26
C GLY A 207 -4.02 20.71 16.69
N HIS A 208 -4.42 19.77 17.54
CA HIS A 208 -4.63 18.38 17.14
C HIS A 208 -5.89 18.17 16.28
N LEU A 209 -6.90 19.04 16.41
CA LEU A 209 -8.18 18.92 15.68
C LEU A 209 -8.21 19.74 14.37
N ALA A 210 -7.23 20.62 14.13
CA ALA A 210 -7.27 21.59 13.04
C ALA A 210 -6.80 21.08 11.66
N TYR A 211 -6.33 19.84 11.52
CA TYR A 211 -5.71 19.32 10.29
C TYR A 211 -6.59 19.39 9.02
N VAL A 212 -7.91 19.32 9.19
CA VAL A 212 -8.88 19.46 8.08
C VAL A 212 -9.04 20.94 7.70
N SER A 213 -9.14 21.83 8.69
CA SER A 213 -9.42 23.26 8.51
C SER A 213 -8.21 24.13 8.17
N ASN A 214 -6.98 23.62 8.35
CA ASN A 214 -5.74 24.39 8.18
C ASN A 214 -5.01 24.10 6.86
N GLY A 215 -5.61 23.32 5.95
CA GLY A 215 -5.02 22.94 4.67
C GLY A 215 -4.00 21.79 4.71
N SER A 216 -3.65 21.24 5.89
CA SER A 216 -2.69 20.12 5.98
C SER A 216 -3.17 18.87 5.24
N VAL A 217 -4.48 18.58 5.26
CA VAL A 217 -5.04 17.43 4.54
C VAL A 217 -4.85 17.56 3.02
N ALA A 218 -5.16 18.72 2.46
CA ALA A 218 -5.00 19.00 1.02
C ALA A 218 -3.52 18.98 0.59
N ASP A 219 -2.62 19.56 1.38
CA ASP A 219 -1.17 19.50 1.14
C ASP A 219 -0.65 18.05 1.19
N GLY A 220 -1.16 17.25 2.14
CA GLY A 220 -0.83 15.83 2.26
C GLY A 220 -1.32 15.00 1.07
N ALA A 221 -2.52 15.30 0.57
CA ALA A 221 -3.07 14.67 -0.63
C ALA A 221 -2.26 15.05 -1.89
N ALA A 222 -1.91 16.32 -2.06
CA ALA A 222 -1.07 16.80 -3.17
C ALA A 222 0.34 16.16 -3.14
N PHE A 223 0.95 16.05 -1.95
CA PHE A 223 2.21 15.33 -1.76
C PHE A 223 2.09 13.85 -2.17
N ALA A 224 1.03 13.15 -1.73
CA ALA A 224 0.81 11.77 -2.13
C ALA A 224 0.59 11.63 -3.65
N ALA A 225 -0.21 12.49 -4.26
CA ALA A 225 -0.47 12.51 -5.70
C ALA A 225 0.83 12.68 -6.51
N SER A 226 1.75 13.55 -6.07
CA SER A 226 3.04 13.77 -6.74
C SER A 226 3.99 12.56 -6.77
N LEU A 227 3.74 11.54 -5.93
CA LEU A 227 4.55 10.33 -5.83
C LEU A 227 3.87 9.09 -6.44
N VAL A 228 2.56 9.16 -6.66
CA VAL A 228 1.83 8.15 -7.46
C VAL A 228 2.33 8.20 -8.91
N GLY A 229 2.38 7.05 -9.57
CA GLY A 229 2.99 6.87 -10.89
C GLY A 229 4.53 6.77 -10.88
N VAL A 230 5.19 7.02 -9.74
CA VAL A 230 6.65 6.93 -9.57
C VAL A 230 7.00 5.70 -8.74
N ALA A 231 7.12 4.54 -9.38
CA ALA A 231 7.52 3.30 -8.69
C ALA A 231 9.05 3.26 -8.46
N PRO A 232 9.54 3.17 -7.21
CA PRO A 232 10.95 2.85 -6.95
C PRO A 232 11.23 1.41 -7.40
N GLY A 233 12.14 1.21 -8.36
CA GLY A 233 12.53 -0.13 -8.81
C GLY A 233 11.71 -0.72 -9.97
N ASP A 234 10.90 0.09 -10.65
CA ASP A 234 10.59 -0.21 -12.06
C ASP A 234 11.90 -0.11 -12.87
N PRO A 235 12.30 -1.11 -13.69
CA PRO A 235 13.48 -0.99 -14.57
C PRO A 235 13.36 0.12 -15.63
N ALA A 236 12.17 0.69 -15.85
CA ALA A 236 12.01 1.93 -16.59
C ALA A 236 12.13 3.20 -15.72
N SER A 237 12.16 3.11 -14.38
CA SER A 237 12.34 4.26 -13.49
C SER A 237 13.75 4.85 -13.53
N CYS A 238 14.77 4.07 -13.89
CA CYS A 238 16.08 4.61 -14.25
C CYS A 238 16.55 4.02 -15.58
N VAL A 239 16.94 4.87 -16.52
CA VAL A 239 17.42 4.46 -17.85
C VAL A 239 18.76 5.11 -18.16
N THR A 240 19.77 4.29 -18.46
CA THR A 240 21.06 4.73 -19.01
C THR A 240 21.05 4.56 -20.53
N ALA A 241 21.10 5.67 -21.27
CA ALA A 241 21.08 5.67 -22.75
C ALA A 241 21.77 6.94 -23.31
N ARG A 242 21.95 7.05 -24.63
CA ARG A 242 22.52 8.26 -25.24
C ARG A 242 21.50 9.40 -25.22
N ALA A 243 22.00 10.63 -25.34
CA ALA A 243 21.18 11.85 -25.39
C ALA A 243 20.06 11.81 -26.46
N VAL A 244 20.30 11.15 -27.61
CA VAL A 244 19.28 10.97 -28.67
C VAL A 244 18.22 9.94 -28.31
N ASP A 245 18.62 8.79 -27.75
CA ASP A 245 17.72 7.69 -27.36
C ASP A 245 16.75 8.13 -26.25
N HIS A 246 17.17 9.07 -25.39
CA HIS A 246 16.31 9.71 -24.39
C HIS A 246 15.28 10.66 -24.98
N VAL A 247 15.57 11.31 -26.11
CA VAL A 247 14.60 12.17 -26.82
C VAL A 247 13.61 11.32 -27.62
N GLU A 248 14.08 10.25 -28.27
CA GLU A 248 13.22 9.33 -29.03
C GLU A 248 12.21 8.59 -28.15
N ALA A 249 12.56 8.32 -26.90
CA ALA A 249 11.68 7.71 -25.89
C ALA A 249 11.03 8.73 -24.92
N ASP A 250 10.95 10.00 -25.32
CA ASP A 250 10.29 11.13 -24.63
C ASP A 250 10.72 11.47 -23.19
N ARG A 251 11.83 10.88 -22.70
CA ARG A 251 12.43 11.18 -21.39
C ARG A 251 13.17 12.53 -21.38
N ALA A 252 13.53 13.04 -22.56
CA ALA A 252 14.20 14.32 -22.76
C ALA A 252 13.58 15.08 -23.94
N PHE A 253 13.74 16.41 -23.97
CA PHE A 253 13.39 17.22 -25.13
C PHE A 253 14.64 17.73 -25.86
N ARG A 254 14.52 17.87 -27.19
CA ARG A 254 15.54 18.46 -28.05
C ARG A 254 15.46 19.98 -27.99
N SER A 255 16.61 20.64 -27.81
CA SER A 255 16.79 22.06 -28.11
C SER A 255 18.03 22.23 -28.99
N VAL A 256 17.79 22.59 -30.25
CA VAL A 256 18.81 22.70 -31.30
C VAL A 256 19.63 21.41 -31.43
N LEU A 257 20.90 21.40 -30.97
CA LEU A 257 21.82 20.25 -31.03
C LEU A 257 22.02 19.56 -29.67
N ARG A 258 21.26 19.93 -28.64
CA ARG A 258 21.36 19.38 -27.28
C ARG A 258 20.05 18.73 -26.81
N ALA A 259 20.17 17.83 -25.84
CA ALA A 259 19.04 17.24 -25.13
C ALA A 259 19.01 17.72 -23.67
N TYR A 260 17.80 17.87 -23.14
CA TYR A 260 17.53 18.31 -21.76
C TYR A 260 16.43 17.42 -21.15
N ALA A 261 16.58 17.01 -19.90
CA ALA A 261 15.62 16.14 -19.23
C ALA A 261 14.22 16.77 -19.19
N ARG A 262 13.18 16.01 -19.54
CA ARG A 262 11.79 16.46 -19.42
C ARG A 262 11.47 16.57 -17.92
N GLY A 263 10.95 17.70 -17.45
CA GLY A 263 10.83 17.97 -16.01
C GLY A 263 11.96 18.87 -15.51
N SER A 264 13.07 18.31 -15.00
CA SER A 264 14.15 19.09 -14.35
C SER A 264 14.89 20.06 -15.29
N ARG A 265 14.91 19.77 -16.60
CA ARG A 265 15.70 20.46 -17.63
C ARG A 265 17.22 20.32 -17.44
N ASP A 266 17.68 19.29 -16.74
CA ASP A 266 19.11 18.97 -16.65
C ASP A 266 19.70 18.71 -18.05
N PRO A 267 20.92 19.18 -18.36
CA PRO A 267 21.53 18.98 -19.67
C PRO A 267 22.09 17.55 -19.83
N LEU A 268 21.66 16.81 -20.86
CA LEU A 268 22.22 15.51 -21.23
C LEU A 268 23.45 15.62 -22.16
N GLY A 269 23.71 16.80 -22.72
CA GLY A 269 24.81 17.03 -23.66
C GLY A 269 24.36 17.14 -25.12
N ARG A 270 25.24 16.80 -26.07
CA ARG A 270 24.98 16.90 -27.51
C ARG A 270 24.26 15.66 -28.03
N LEU A 271 23.29 15.84 -28.92
CA LEU A 271 22.55 14.75 -29.57
C LEU A 271 23.41 13.85 -30.46
N THR A 272 24.56 14.35 -30.92
CA THR A 272 25.55 13.59 -31.68
C THR A 272 26.56 12.85 -30.80
N SER A 273 26.47 12.94 -29.47
CA SER A 273 27.40 12.25 -28.59
C SER A 273 27.02 10.77 -28.43
N SER A 274 28.04 9.92 -28.30
CA SER A 274 27.92 8.53 -27.88
C SER A 274 27.87 8.37 -26.34
N ASP A 275 28.09 9.45 -25.59
CA ASP A 275 28.09 9.41 -24.12
C ASP A 275 26.73 8.93 -23.58
N LEU A 276 26.79 8.04 -22.59
CA LEU A 276 25.62 7.56 -21.88
C LEU A 276 25.29 8.49 -20.71
N VAL A 277 24.01 8.78 -20.54
CA VAL A 277 23.47 9.54 -19.41
C VAL A 277 22.38 8.72 -18.74
N SER A 278 22.39 8.69 -17.42
CA SER A 278 21.36 8.03 -16.61
C SER A 278 20.29 9.04 -16.23
N LEU A 279 19.03 8.77 -16.60
CA LEU A 279 17.87 9.54 -16.16
C LEU A 279 17.02 8.72 -15.19
N GLN A 280 16.76 9.28 -14.02
CA GLN A 280 15.78 8.76 -13.06
C GLN A 280 14.44 9.47 -13.26
N ARG A 281 13.34 8.72 -13.30
CA ARG A 281 11.96 9.23 -13.27
C ARG A 281 11.67 9.81 -11.89
N THR A 282 11.27 11.07 -11.87
CA THR A 282 10.98 11.88 -10.66
C THR A 282 9.53 12.33 -10.58
N GLY A 283 8.70 12.00 -11.57
CA GLY A 283 7.26 12.28 -11.62
C GLY A 283 6.61 11.50 -12.76
N GLN A 284 5.30 11.65 -12.95
CA GLN A 284 4.57 10.96 -14.03
C GLN A 284 5.22 11.23 -15.41
N ASP A 285 5.56 12.49 -15.70
CA ASP A 285 6.26 12.91 -16.94
C ASP A 285 7.56 13.68 -16.65
N SER A 286 8.17 13.46 -15.49
CA SER A 286 9.38 14.17 -15.03
C SER A 286 10.55 13.21 -14.85
N TRP A 287 11.73 13.67 -15.26
CA TRP A 287 13.01 12.99 -15.24
C TRP A 287 14.10 13.93 -14.74
N SER A 288 15.16 13.36 -14.17
CA SER A 288 16.33 14.09 -13.68
C SER A 288 17.61 13.31 -13.94
N VAL A 289 18.72 14.00 -14.19
CA VAL A 289 20.02 13.35 -14.41
C VAL A 289 20.54 12.81 -13.08
N VAL A 290 20.96 11.54 -13.08
CA VAL A 290 21.58 10.87 -11.93
C VAL A 290 22.95 10.30 -12.30
N PRO A 291 23.86 10.09 -11.33
CA PRO A 291 25.21 9.58 -11.63
C PRO A 291 25.21 8.19 -12.29
N ALA A 292 24.29 7.32 -11.88
CA ALA A 292 24.10 5.98 -12.39
C ALA A 292 22.65 5.52 -12.13
N CYS A 293 22.24 4.50 -12.88
CA CYS A 293 21.24 3.54 -12.46
C CYS A 293 21.95 2.39 -11.71
#